data_AF-A0A6P5IEC0-F1
#
_entry.id   AF-A0A6P5IEC0-F1
#
_cell.length_a   1.000
_cell.length_b   1.000
_cell.length_c   1.000
_cell.angle_alpha   90.00
_cell.angle_beta   90.00
_cell.angle_gamma   90.00
#
_symmetry.space_group_name_H-M   'P 1'
#
loop_
_entity.id
_entity.type
_entity.pdbx_description
1 polymer ?
#
loop_
_entity_poly.entity_id
_entity_poly.type
_entity_poly.pdbx_seq_one_letter_code
_entity_poly.pdbx_strand_id
1 'polypeptide(L)'
;MSRLSHRIVKEIQSLLTESVPGIKAEPDEINSRHFHVVIAGPQDSPFEGGTFKLELFLPEEYPMTPPKALLSAPNPDDPLANDVAEKWKNDEAQAIETAREWTRLYAMKSV
;
A
#
# COMPACT_ATOMS: atom_id res chain seq x y z
N MET A 1 -20.13 16.63 12.84
CA MET A 1 -19.25 15.45 12.96
C MET A 1 -19.94 14.28 12.27
N SER A 2 -19.49 13.91 11.07
CA SER A 2 -20.08 12.81 10.31
C SER A 2 -19.79 11.50 11.05
N ARG A 3 -20.82 10.86 11.61
CA ARG A 3 -20.70 9.57 12.30
C ARG A 3 -20.18 8.54 11.31
N LEU A 4 -19.13 7.80 11.68
CA LEU A 4 -18.69 6.62 10.92
C LEU A 4 -19.88 5.67 10.76
N SER A 5 -20.10 5.19 9.54
CA SER A 5 -21.19 4.24 9.30
C SER A 5 -20.90 2.91 10.03
N HIS A 6 -21.94 2.20 10.45
CA HIS A 6 -21.80 0.90 11.10
C HIS A 6 -20.99 -0.10 10.25
N ARG A 7 -21.04 0.06 8.92
CA ARG A 7 -20.24 -0.74 7.98
C ARG A 7 -18.75 -0.47 8.14
N ILE A 8 -18.32 0.79 8.16
CA ILE A 8 -16.91 1.16 8.29
C ILE A 8 -16.35 0.66 9.62
N VAL A 9 -17.10 0.84 10.72
CA VAL A 9 -16.67 0.35 12.04
C VAL A 9 -16.45 -1.16 12.04
N LYS A 10 -17.35 -1.91 11.40
CA LYS A 10 -17.23 -3.37 11.30
C LYS A 10 -16.06 -3.79 10.41
N GLU A 11 -15.79 -3.10 9.30
CA GLU A 11 -14.63 -3.36 8.44
C GLU A 11 -13.31 -3.08 9.18
N ILE A 12 -13.20 -1.96 9.91
CA ILE A 12 -12.03 -1.65 10.75
C ILE A 12 -11.84 -2.73 11.81
N GLN A 13 -12.91 -3.14 12.48
CA GLN A 13 -12.84 -4.17 13.50
C GLN A 13 -12.43 -5.53 12.89
N SER A 14 -12.91 -5.86 11.69
CA SER A 14 -12.48 -7.06 10.97
C SER A 14 -11.00 -6.98 10.60
N LEU A 15 -10.50 -5.83 10.12
CA LEU A 15 -9.09 -5.63 9.78
C LEU A 15 -8.17 -5.75 11.00
N LEU A 16 -8.63 -5.29 12.17
CA LEU A 16 -7.88 -5.41 13.44
C LEU A 16 -7.92 -6.83 14.02
N THR A 17 -8.99 -7.59 13.74
CA THR A 17 -9.21 -8.93 14.33
C THR A 17 -8.68 -10.04 13.42
N GLU A 18 -8.85 -9.88 12.10
CA GLU A 18 -8.39 -10.81 11.07
C GLU A 18 -7.08 -10.27 10.48
N SER A 19 -5.97 -10.71 11.07
CA SER A 19 -4.64 -10.41 10.52
C SER A 19 -4.48 -11.13 9.19
N VAL A 20 -4.53 -10.39 8.08
CA VAL A 20 -4.17 -10.94 6.77
C VAL A 20 -2.66 -11.15 6.76
N PRO A 21 -2.16 -12.37 6.43
CA PRO A 21 -0.73 -12.63 6.41
C PRO A 21 0.00 -11.64 5.49
N GLY A 22 0.96 -10.91 6.05
CA GLY A 22 1.74 -9.91 5.32
C GLY A 22 1.05 -8.56 5.14
N ILE A 23 -0.18 -8.34 5.60
CA ILE A 23 -0.83 -7.02 5.54
C ILE A 23 -1.21 -6.58 6.96
N LYS A 24 -0.73 -5.41 7.36
CA LYS A 24 -1.12 -4.74 8.60
C LYS A 24 -1.78 -3.42 8.25
N ALA A 25 -2.92 -3.11 8.84
CA ALA A 25 -3.60 -1.84 8.63
C ALA A 25 -4.00 -1.27 9.99
N GLU A 26 -3.49 -0.08 10.31
CA GLU A 26 -3.74 0.58 11.59
C GLU A 26 -4.38 1.95 11.33
N PRO A 27 -5.52 2.27 11.96
CA PRO A 27 -6.11 3.60 11.84
C PRO A 27 -5.22 4.65 12.51
N ASP A 28 -5.21 5.85 11.94
CA ASP A 28 -4.54 7.00 12.52
C ASP A 28 -5.23 7.47 13.82
N GLU A 29 -4.44 7.94 14.79
CA GLU A 29 -4.95 8.38 16.10
C GLU A 29 -5.86 9.61 16.01
N ILE A 30 -5.64 10.47 15.01
CA ILE A 30 -6.35 11.74 14.83
C ILE A 30 -7.53 11.57 13.86
N ASN A 31 -7.34 10.77 12.81
CA ASN A 31 -8.35 10.56 11.79
C ASN A 31 -8.66 9.07 11.57
N SER A 32 -9.76 8.60 12.14
CA SER A 32 -10.31 7.25 11.92
C SER A 32 -10.60 6.85 10.46
N ARG A 33 -10.54 7.79 9.51
CA ARG A 33 -10.66 7.53 8.06
C ARG A 33 -9.30 7.43 7.36
N HIS A 34 -8.22 7.67 8.08
CA HIS A 34 -6.85 7.53 7.59
C HIS A 34 -6.23 6.28 8.19
N PHE A 35 -5.55 5.48 7.37
CA PHE A 35 -4.98 4.20 7.75
C PHE A 35 -3.54 4.11 7.27
N HIS A 36 -2.67 3.69 8.19
CA HIS A 36 -1.30 3.32 7.91
C HIS A 36 -1.28 1.82 7.60
N VAL A 37 -1.06 1.48 6.34
CA VAL A 37 -1.03 0.10 5.86
C VAL A 37 0.41 -0.29 5.57
N VAL A 38 0.79 -1.47 6.05
CA VAL A 38 2.09 -2.07 5.81
C VAL A 38 1.88 -3.40 5.11
N ILE A 39 2.42 -3.54 3.90
CA ILE A 39 2.32 -4.73 3.07
C ILE A 39 3.71 -5.36 2.96
N ALA A 40 3.82 -6.64 3.30
CA ALA A 40 4.97 -7.46 3.01
C ALA A 40 4.93 -7.84 1.53
N GLY A 41 6.08 -7.73 0.87
CA GLY A 41 6.22 -8.17 -0.51
C GLY A 41 5.88 -9.66 -0.64
N PRO A 42 5.08 -10.06 -1.65
CA PRO A 42 4.71 -11.45 -1.85
C PRO A 42 5.92 -12.37 -2.04
N GLN A 43 5.80 -13.61 -1.58
CA GLN A 43 6.76 -14.67 -1.91
C GLN A 43 6.75 -14.94 -3.43
N ASP A 44 7.89 -15.34 -3.96
CA ASP A 44 8.13 -15.58 -5.41
C ASP A 44 8.04 -14.31 -6.28
N SER A 45 8.05 -13.13 -5.66
CA SER A 45 8.05 -11.85 -6.38
C SER A 45 9.39 -11.11 -6.18
N PRO A 46 9.75 -10.16 -7.06
CA PRO A 46 10.93 -9.31 -6.84
C PRO A 46 10.85 -8.46 -5.57
N PHE A 47 9.67 -8.39 -4.96
CA PHE A 47 9.40 -7.62 -3.75
C PHE A 47 9.54 -8.46 -2.48
N GLU A 48 9.79 -9.77 -2.60
CA GLU A 48 9.89 -10.69 -1.46
C GLU A 48 10.87 -10.20 -0.40
N GLY A 49 10.44 -10.23 0.87
CA GLY A 49 11.22 -9.73 1.99
C GLY A 49 11.22 -8.21 2.17
N GLY A 50 10.67 -7.45 1.20
CA GLY A 50 10.40 -6.03 1.33
C GLY A 50 9.17 -5.74 2.18
N THR A 51 9.15 -4.57 2.81
CA THR A 51 8.01 -4.02 3.55
C THR A 51 7.63 -2.67 2.94
N PHE A 52 6.41 -2.57 2.44
CA PHE A 52 5.89 -1.39 1.73
C PHE A 52 4.89 -0.69 2.62
N LYS A 53 5.11 0.61 2.87
CA LYS A 53 4.20 1.45 3.64
C LYS A 53 3.27 2.18 2.67
N LEU A 54 1.98 2.17 2.97
CA LEU A 54 0.92 2.84 2.23
C LEU A 54 0.04 3.63 3.19
N GLU A 55 -0.47 4.75 2.71
CA GLU A 55 -1.49 5.54 3.37
C GLU A 55 -2.82 5.33 2.64
N LEU A 56 -3.83 4.87 3.36
CA LEU A 56 -5.18 4.66 2.84
C LEU A 56 -6.14 5.66 3.48
N PHE A 57 -6.88 6.37 2.64
CA PHE A 57 -7.84 7.39 3.03
C PHE A 57 -9.26 7.01 2.58
N LEU A 58 -10.19 6.98 3.53
CA LEU A 58 -11.61 6.78 3.28
C LEU A 58 -12.31 8.13 3.08
N PRO A 59 -12.84 8.42 1.88
CA PRO A 59 -13.61 9.65 1.64
C PRO A 59 -14.95 9.63 2.40
N GLU A 60 -15.61 10.79 2.48
CA GLU A 60 -16.91 10.93 3.16
C GLU A 60 -17.99 10.08 2.51
N GLU A 61 -17.90 9.92 1.18
CA GLU A 61 -18.85 9.19 0.36
C GLU A 61 -18.59 7.67 0.36
N TYR A 62 -17.60 7.18 1.09
CA TYR A 62 -17.37 5.73 1.22
C TYR A 62 -18.61 5.06 1.85
N PRO A 63 -19.12 3.95 1.29
CA PRO A 63 -18.52 3.06 0.29
C PRO A 63 -18.92 3.33 -1.18
N MET A 64 -19.63 4.42 -1.47
CA MET A 64 -20.01 4.80 -2.83
C MET A 64 -18.81 5.28 -3.67
N THR A 65 -17.82 5.87 -3.00
CA THR A 65 -16.52 6.22 -3.60
C THR A 65 -15.44 5.29 -3.05
N PRO A 66 -14.51 4.78 -3.90
CA PRO A 66 -13.44 3.91 -3.46
C PRO A 66 -12.46 4.60 -2.49
N PRO A 67 -11.73 3.82 -1.66
CA PRO A 67 -10.63 4.35 -0.87
C PRO A 67 -9.55 4.94 -1.79
N LYS A 68 -8.91 6.01 -1.33
CA LYS A 68 -7.70 6.53 -1.96
C LYS A 68 -6.50 5.89 -1.25
N ALA A 69 -5.64 5.20 -1.99
CA ALA A 69 -4.41 4.64 -1.45
C ALA A 69 -3.23 5.32 -2.13
N LEU A 70 -2.27 5.77 -1.33
CA LEU A 70 -0.99 6.33 -1.79
C LEU A 70 0.13 5.51 -1.16
N LEU A 71 1.17 5.20 -1.92
CA LEU A 71 2.42 4.72 -1.31
C LEU A 71 2.96 5.85 -0.42
N SER A 72 3.38 5.55 0.81
CA SER A 72 3.76 6.56 1.82
C SER A 72 4.93 7.46 1.39
N ALA A 73 5.64 7.08 0.32
CA ALA A 73 6.52 7.97 -0.42
C ALA A 73 5.80 8.40 -1.71
N PRO A 74 5.01 9.49 -1.69
CA PRO A 74 4.51 10.07 -2.93
C PRO A 74 5.72 10.51 -3.75
N ASN A 75 5.96 9.87 -4.89
CA ASN A 75 6.92 10.38 -5.85
C ASN A 75 6.25 11.55 -6.60
N PRO A 76 6.69 12.81 -6.40
CA PRO A 76 6.12 13.95 -7.12
C PRO A 76 6.34 13.87 -8.65
N ASP A 77 7.17 12.94 -9.13
CA ASP A 77 7.46 12.72 -10.55
C ASP A 77 6.64 11.60 -11.23
N ASP A 78 5.74 10.88 -10.55
CA ASP A 78 5.11 9.68 -11.15
C ASP A 78 3.56 9.68 -11.19
N PRO A 79 2.96 9.98 -12.35
CA PRO A 79 1.53 9.75 -12.61
C PRO A 79 1.19 8.43 -13.34
N LEU A 80 2.17 7.57 -13.66
CA LEU A 80 2.09 6.20 -14.24
C LEU A 80 3.35 6.02 -15.12
N ALA A 81 4.45 5.52 -14.53
CA ALA A 81 5.76 5.29 -15.15
C ALA A 81 5.70 4.45 -16.45
N ASN A 82 5.45 5.12 -17.58
CA ASN A 82 5.46 4.50 -18.90
C ASN A 82 6.84 3.91 -19.26
N ASP A 83 7.91 4.50 -18.73
CA ASP A 83 9.29 4.06 -18.88
C ASP A 83 9.57 2.73 -18.15
N VAL A 84 9.04 2.55 -16.94
CA VAL A 84 9.09 1.28 -16.22
C VAL A 84 8.27 0.23 -16.96
N ALA A 85 7.09 0.59 -17.47
CA ALA A 85 6.23 -0.30 -18.23
C ALA A 85 6.86 -0.72 -19.58
N GLU A 86 7.55 0.18 -20.28
CA GLU A 86 8.30 -0.13 -21.49
C GLU A 86 9.51 -1.03 -21.20
N LYS A 87 10.26 -0.76 -20.13
CA LYS A 87 11.34 -1.65 -19.69
C LYS A 87 10.84 -3.04 -19.37
N TRP A 88 9.72 -3.17 -18.67
CA TRP A 88 9.09 -4.47 -18.37
C TRP A 88 8.70 -5.24 -19.64
N LYS A 89 8.25 -4.54 -20.68
CA LYS A 89 7.88 -5.16 -21.97
C LYS A 89 9.08 -5.55 -22.83
N ASN A 90 10.16 -4.77 -22.76
CA ASN A 90 11.34 -4.94 -23.61
C ASN A 90 12.37 -5.88 -22.97
N ASP A 91 12.53 -5.82 -21.66
CA ASP A 91 13.49 -6.61 -20.88
C ASP A 91 12.94 -6.87 -19.47
N GLU A 92 12.08 -7.88 -19.39
CA GLU A 92 11.46 -8.33 -18.13
C GLU A 92 12.53 -8.78 -17.11
N ALA A 93 13.62 -9.40 -17.56
CA ALA A 93 14.67 -9.91 -16.68
C ALA A 93 15.40 -8.76 -15.95
N GLN A 94 15.81 -7.73 -16.69
CA GLN A 94 16.43 -6.53 -16.12
C GLN A 94 15.46 -5.76 -15.22
N ALA A 95 14.18 -5.69 -15.60
CA ALA A 95 13.17 -5.02 -14.80
C ALA A 95 12.92 -5.73 -13.46
N ILE A 96 12.90 -7.07 -13.45
CA ILE A 96 12.82 -7.89 -12.23
C ILE A 96 14.05 -7.68 -11.35
N GLU A 97 15.26 -7.64 -11.91
CA GLU A 97 16.49 -7.38 -11.16
C GLU A 97 16.48 -6.00 -10.51
N THR A 98 16.07 -4.98 -11.27
CA THR A 98 15.92 -3.61 -10.76
C THR A 98 14.90 -3.55 -9.62
N ALA A 99 13.75 -4.23 -9.76
CA ALA A 99 12.74 -4.29 -8.72
C ALA A 99 13.23 -4.98 -7.43
N ARG A 100 14.05 -6.03 -7.55
CA ARG A 100 14.73 -6.65 -6.39
C ARG A 100 15.69 -5.70 -5.71
N GLU A 101 16.49 -4.98 -6.49
CA GLU A 101 17.43 -4.00 -5.95
C GLU A 101 16.70 -2.87 -5.22
N TRP A 102 15.64 -2.33 -5.82
CA TRP A 102 14.83 -1.28 -5.20
C TRP A 102 14.13 -1.76 -3.93
N THR A 103 13.62 -2.98 -3.94
CA THR A 103 13.05 -3.61 -2.74
C THR A 103 14.10 -3.66 -1.63
N ARG A 104 15.32 -4.08 -1.95
CA ARG A 104 16.41 -4.11 -0.98
C ARG A 104 16.83 -2.73 -0.48
N LEU A 105 16.84 -1.72 -1.34
CA LEU A 105 17.27 -0.37 -0.99
C LEU A 105 16.21 0.38 -0.15
N TYR A 106 14.94 0.29 -0.56
CA TYR A 106 13.88 1.15 -0.04
C TYR A 106 12.87 0.41 0.85
N ALA A 107 12.67 -0.89 0.66
CA ALA A 107 11.65 -1.67 1.36
C ALA A 107 12.21 -2.61 2.44
N MET A 108 13.51 -2.92 2.45
CA MET A 108 14.12 -3.81 3.47
C MET A 108 14.79 -3.06 4.65
N LYS A 109 15.13 -1.77 4.50
CA LYS A 109 15.78 -0.95 5.54
C LYS A 109 14.87 0.17 6.06
N SER A 110 13.76 -0.19 6.68
CA SER A 110 12.93 0.79 7.39
C SER A 110 12.50 0.22 8.73
N VAL A 111 13.48 0.07 9.62
CA VAL A 111 13.28 0.11 11.08
C VAL A 111 13.66 1.52 11.52
#